data_AF-A0A6C0IK23-F1
#
_entry.id   AF-A0A6C0IK23-F1
#
_cell.length_a   1.000
_cell.length_b   1.000
_cell.length_c   1.000
_cell.angle_alpha   90.00
_cell.angle_beta   90.00
_cell.angle_gamma   90.00
#
_symmetry.space_group_name_H-M   'P 1'
#
loop_
_entity.id
_entity.type
_entity.pdbx_description
1 polymer ?
#
loop_
_entity_poly.entity_id
_entity_poly.type
_entity_poly.pdbx_seq_one_letter_code
_entity_poly.pdbx_strand_id
1 'polypeptide(L)'
;MASTRNKNTRGNYAMELAENINTQDYLLKPEYGLAEKTYNPGNGLGGAHLPNTMLANNAVDIESFLRGTGTTNLTKPEETFTADLNCVKSLNTYQREPAVVAQPFKAQTDQRPLER
;
A
#
# COMPACT_ATOMS: atom_id res chain seq x y z
N MET A 1 15.05 -45.27 -21.94
CA MET A 1 14.98 -44.22 -20.91
C MET A 1 13.87 -44.63 -19.93
N ALA A 2 14.20 -45.48 -18.95
CA ALA A 2 13.20 -46.09 -18.08
C ALA A 2 13.13 -45.31 -16.76
N SER A 3 11.98 -44.68 -16.51
CA SER A 3 11.69 -44.00 -15.24
C SER A 3 11.41 -45.04 -14.15
N THR A 4 12.46 -45.52 -13.48
CA THR A 4 12.38 -46.56 -12.42
C THR A 4 11.94 -46.02 -11.06
N ARG A 5 11.65 -44.71 -10.94
CA ARG A 5 11.19 -44.09 -9.70
C ARG A 5 9.67 -43.90 -9.74
N ASN A 6 9.01 -44.18 -8.62
CA ASN A 6 7.55 -44.02 -8.44
C ASN A 6 7.07 -42.56 -8.64
N LYS A 7 7.97 -41.58 -8.77
CA LYS A 7 7.67 -40.14 -8.92
C LYS A 7 6.69 -39.80 -10.06
N ASN A 8 6.61 -40.61 -11.11
CA ASN A 8 5.75 -40.37 -12.27
C ASN A 8 4.47 -41.22 -12.28
N THR A 9 4.07 -41.80 -11.15
CA THR A 9 2.80 -42.54 -11.09
C THR A 9 1.62 -41.58 -10.95
N ARG A 10 0.47 -42.01 -11.46
CA ARG A 10 -0.79 -41.26 -11.36
C ARG A 10 -1.12 -40.88 -9.91
N GLY A 11 -0.80 -41.73 -8.94
CA GLY A 11 -1.00 -41.45 -7.51
C GLY A 11 -0.16 -40.28 -7.02
N ASN A 12 1.14 -40.25 -7.35
CA ASN A 12 2.02 -39.15 -6.96
C ASN A 12 1.60 -37.83 -7.63
N TYR A 13 1.27 -37.84 -8.92
CA TYR A 13 0.77 -36.65 -9.59
C TYR A 13 -0.53 -36.12 -8.98
N ALA A 14 -1.47 -37.01 -8.62
CA ALA A 14 -2.71 -36.60 -7.96
C ALA A 14 -2.46 -35.96 -6.58
N MET A 15 -1.48 -36.46 -5.82
CA MET A 15 -1.09 -35.87 -4.53
C MET A 15 -0.44 -34.50 -4.70
N GLU A 16 0.50 -34.35 -5.65
CA GLU A 16 1.13 -33.04 -5.94
C GLU A 16 0.08 -32.02 -6.41
N LEU A 17 -0.88 -32.43 -7.24
CA LEU A 17 -1.99 -31.57 -7.65
C LEU A 17 -2.84 -31.15 -6.45
N ALA A 18 -3.18 -32.08 -5.57
CA ALA A 18 -3.95 -31.77 -4.36
C ALA A 18 -3.20 -30.85 -3.40
N GLU A 19 -1.89 -31.04 -3.23
CA GLU A 19 -1.03 -30.14 -2.46
C GLU A 19 -1.06 -28.73 -3.05
N ASN A 20 -0.83 -28.59 -4.36
CA ASN A 20 -0.86 -27.30 -5.03
C ASN A 20 -2.22 -26.59 -4.89
N ILE A 21 -3.33 -27.32 -5.04
CA ILE A 21 -4.68 -26.76 -4.85
C ILE A 21 -4.85 -26.29 -3.40
N ASN A 22 -4.48 -27.12 -2.41
CA ASN A 22 -4.60 -26.75 -1.00
C ASN A 22 -3.73 -25.55 -0.63
N THR A 23 -2.51 -25.47 -1.19
CA THR A 23 -1.62 -24.33 -1.01
C THR A 23 -2.23 -23.08 -1.63
N GLN A 24 -2.75 -23.17 -2.86
CA GLN A 24 -3.44 -22.06 -3.50
C GLN A 24 -4.63 -21.58 -2.66
N ASP A 25 -5.49 -22.49 -2.22
CA ASP A 25 -6.63 -22.18 -1.38
C ASP A 25 -6.22 -21.51 -0.07
N TYR A 26 -5.12 -21.96 0.55
CA TYR A 26 -4.58 -21.34 1.76
C TYR A 26 -4.05 -19.92 1.51
N LEU A 27 -3.33 -19.70 0.40
CA LEU A 27 -2.78 -18.38 0.05
C LEU A 27 -3.87 -17.37 -0.35
N LEU A 28 -4.96 -17.84 -0.95
CA LEU A 28 -6.09 -17.01 -1.36
C LEU A 28 -7.04 -16.65 -0.21
N LYS A 29 -6.96 -17.38 0.91
CA LYS A 29 -7.77 -17.10 2.09
C LYS A 29 -7.40 -15.73 2.68
N PRO A 30 -8.39 -14.87 2.96
CA PRO A 30 -8.13 -13.53 3.50
C PRO A 30 -7.39 -13.59 4.84
N GLU A 31 -7.61 -14.62 5.65
CA GLU A 31 -6.97 -14.80 6.96
C GLU A 31 -5.46 -15.02 6.87
N TYR A 32 -4.95 -15.47 5.72
CA TYR A 32 -3.52 -15.66 5.52
C TYR A 32 -2.79 -14.32 5.28
N GLY A 33 -3.42 -13.41 4.52
CA GLY A 33 -2.79 -12.18 4.06
C GLY A 33 -3.27 -10.89 4.71
N LEU A 34 -4.43 -10.89 5.37
CA LEU A 34 -5.05 -9.69 5.95
C LEU A 34 -5.04 -9.77 7.47
N ALA A 35 -4.51 -8.73 8.11
CA ALA A 35 -4.65 -8.54 9.54
C ALA A 35 -6.09 -8.14 9.90
N GLU A 36 -6.60 -8.62 11.03
CA GLU A 36 -7.95 -8.27 11.52
C GLU A 36 -8.14 -6.76 11.71
N LYS A 37 -7.07 -6.05 12.09
CA LYS A 37 -7.06 -4.60 12.27
C LYS A 37 -5.78 -4.01 11.68
N THR A 38 -5.95 -3.16 10.68
CA THR A 38 -4.86 -2.42 10.04
C THR A 38 -4.94 -0.94 10.41
N TYR A 39 -3.83 -0.39 10.89
CA TYR A 39 -3.70 1.02 11.26
C TYR A 39 -2.52 1.64 10.53
N ASN A 40 -2.60 2.94 10.27
CA ASN A 40 -1.47 3.74 9.86
C ASN A 40 -0.46 3.84 11.03
N PRO A 41 0.85 3.76 10.77
CA PRO A 41 1.88 3.65 11.81
C PRO A 41 2.14 4.98 12.54
N GLY A 42 1.54 6.08 12.07
CA GLY A 42 1.60 7.38 12.72
C GLY A 42 3.02 7.80 13.13
N ASN A 43 3.14 8.31 14.36
CA ASN A 43 4.41 8.61 15.02
C ASN A 43 4.96 7.35 15.73
N GLY A 44 5.45 6.36 14.99
CA GLY A 44 5.95 5.11 15.57
C GLY A 44 7.02 4.39 14.73
N LEU A 45 7.44 3.20 15.19
CA LEU A 45 8.41 2.36 14.48
C LEU A 45 7.82 1.91 13.14
N GLY A 46 8.53 2.23 12.05
CA GLY A 46 8.03 2.16 10.69
C GLY A 46 7.76 0.74 10.15
N GLY A 47 6.79 0.68 9.23
CA GLY A 47 6.36 -0.51 8.49
C GLY A 47 4.87 -0.74 8.62
N ALA A 48 4.03 0.06 7.94
CA ALA A 48 2.62 -0.26 7.82
C ALA A 48 2.47 -1.42 6.84
N HIS A 49 2.11 -2.61 7.33
CA HIS A 49 1.66 -3.67 6.43
C HIS A 49 0.19 -3.46 6.11
N LEU A 50 -0.07 -2.45 5.27
CA LEU A 50 -1.42 -2.07 4.83
C LEU A 50 -1.69 -2.70 3.46
N PRO A 51 -2.66 -3.63 3.37
CA PRO A 51 -3.10 -4.15 2.10
C PRO A 51 -3.82 -3.05 1.31
N ASN A 52 -3.68 -3.10 -0.02
CA ASN A 52 -4.30 -2.14 -0.94
C ASN A 52 -5.83 -2.06 -0.77
N THR A 53 -6.49 -3.19 -0.51
CA THR A 53 -7.93 -3.28 -0.24
C THR A 53 -8.37 -2.49 1.00
N MET A 54 -7.48 -2.26 1.96
CA MET A 54 -7.77 -1.44 3.15
C MET A 54 -7.54 0.05 2.91
N LEU A 55 -6.76 0.42 1.90
CA LEU A 55 -6.53 1.82 1.52
C LEU A 55 -7.66 2.37 0.65
N ALA A 56 -8.24 1.55 -0.22
CA ALA A 56 -9.33 1.94 -1.10
C ALA A 56 -10.13 0.72 -1.56
N ASN A 57 -11.44 0.88 -1.75
CA ASN A 57 -12.29 -0.20 -2.24
C ASN A 57 -11.99 -0.52 -3.72
N ASN A 58 -11.51 0.47 -4.48
CA ASN A 58 -11.12 0.35 -5.89
C ASN A 58 -9.61 0.59 -6.10
N ALA A 59 -8.76 0.12 -5.18
CA ALA A 59 -7.31 0.37 -5.21
C ALA A 59 -6.62 -0.02 -6.53
N VAL A 60 -7.02 -1.15 -7.13
CA VAL A 60 -6.45 -1.62 -8.41
C VAL A 60 -6.84 -0.69 -9.57
N ASP A 61 -8.07 -0.18 -9.57
CA ASP A 61 -8.53 0.76 -10.60
C ASP A 61 -7.84 2.12 -10.44
N ILE A 62 -7.67 2.58 -9.19
CA ILE A 62 -6.87 3.78 -8.88
C ILE A 62 -5.46 3.61 -9.44
N GLU A 63 -4.80 2.49 -9.16
CA GLU A 63 -3.44 2.25 -9.65
C GLU A 63 -3.39 2.19 -11.18
N SER A 64 -4.36 1.53 -11.81
CA SER A 64 -4.44 1.41 -13.27
C SER A 64 -4.61 2.78 -13.93
N PHE A 65 -5.45 3.64 -13.36
CA PHE A 65 -5.64 5.02 -13.77
C PHE A 65 -4.37 5.86 -13.58
N LEU A 66 -3.72 5.77 -12.41
CA LEU A 66 -2.46 6.47 -12.12
C LEU A 66 -1.31 6.04 -13.04
N ARG A 67 -1.28 4.77 -13.45
CA ARG A 67 -0.32 4.26 -14.44
C ARG A 67 -0.65 4.69 -15.87
N GLY A 68 -1.82 5.31 -16.11
CA GLY A 68 -2.27 5.74 -17.43
C GLY A 68 -2.68 4.59 -18.34
N THR A 69 -3.04 3.43 -17.78
CA THR A 69 -3.49 2.28 -18.57
C THR A 69 -4.77 2.64 -19.30
N GLY A 70 -4.79 2.52 -20.63
CA GLY A 70 -5.97 2.84 -21.45
C GLY A 70 -6.01 4.27 -22.01
N THR A 71 -5.10 5.16 -21.62
CA THR A 71 -5.02 6.55 -22.12
C THR A 71 -4.72 6.65 -23.62
N THR A 72 -4.10 5.62 -24.20
CA THR A 72 -3.77 5.54 -25.64
C THR A 72 -4.84 4.83 -26.47
N ASN A 73 -6.00 4.52 -25.88
CA ASN A 73 -7.07 3.84 -26.60
C ASN A 73 -7.78 4.80 -27.57
N LEU A 74 -7.54 4.61 -28.88
CA LEU A 74 -8.16 5.42 -29.93
C LEU A 74 -9.60 5.02 -30.26
N THR A 75 -10.10 3.91 -29.69
CA THR A 75 -11.43 3.36 -29.99
C THR A 75 -12.48 3.76 -28.95
N LYS A 76 -12.07 4.08 -27.73
CA LYS A 76 -12.97 4.44 -26.62
C LYS A 76 -12.47 5.70 -25.94
N PRO A 77 -13.34 6.69 -25.68
CA PRO A 77 -12.98 7.85 -24.88
C PRO A 77 -12.61 7.42 -23.46
N GLU A 78 -11.71 8.17 -22.82
CA GLU A 78 -11.32 7.95 -21.43
C GLU A 78 -12.52 8.19 -20.50
N GLU A 79 -12.82 7.21 -19.66
CA GLU A 79 -13.93 7.30 -18.71
C GLU A 79 -13.54 8.16 -17.50
N THR A 80 -14.51 8.90 -16.96
CA THR A 80 -14.29 9.70 -15.74
C THR A 80 -14.07 8.76 -14.55
N PHE A 81 -12.88 8.83 -13.95
CA PHE A 81 -12.50 7.98 -12.83
C PHE A 81 -12.74 8.67 -11.47
N THR A 82 -13.38 7.96 -10.53
CA THR A 82 -13.58 8.40 -9.15
C THR A 82 -12.91 7.44 -8.17
N ALA A 83 -11.91 7.92 -7.42
CA ALA A 83 -11.24 7.14 -6.39
C ALA A 83 -12.13 6.98 -5.14
N ASP A 84 -12.28 5.75 -4.66
CA ASP A 84 -13.01 5.40 -3.45
C ASP A 84 -12.04 5.07 -2.31
N LEU A 85 -11.54 6.13 -1.67
CA LEU A 85 -10.49 6.07 -0.65
C LEU A 85 -11.07 5.80 0.74
N ASN A 86 -10.45 4.87 1.47
CA ASN A 86 -10.81 4.54 2.84
C ASN A 86 -9.98 5.36 3.84
N CYS A 87 -10.63 5.85 4.90
CA CYS A 87 -9.93 6.60 5.96
C CYS A 87 -9.35 5.63 7.02
N VAL A 88 -8.07 5.32 6.90
CA VAL A 88 -7.35 4.43 7.83
C VAL A 88 -6.90 5.21 9.07
N LYS A 89 -7.30 4.71 10.26
CA LYS A 89 -6.92 5.30 11.55
C LYS A 89 -5.42 5.17 11.78
N SER A 90 -4.81 6.21 12.37
CA SER A 90 -3.39 6.18 12.74
C SER A 90 -3.21 5.79 14.21
N LEU A 91 -2.24 4.92 14.49
CA LEU A 91 -1.82 4.54 15.83
C LEU A 91 -0.43 5.15 16.10
N ASN A 92 -0.37 6.12 17.00
CA ASN A 92 0.88 6.75 17.40
C ASN A 92 1.47 5.98 18.59
N THR A 93 2.72 5.55 18.51
CA THR A 93 3.38 4.89 19.66
C THR A 93 3.92 5.89 20.66
N TYR A 94 4.20 7.13 20.22
CA TYR A 94 4.59 8.23 21.08
C TYR A 94 3.91 9.54 20.67
N GLN A 95 3.84 10.48 21.60
CA GLN A 95 3.37 11.83 21.33
C GLN A 95 4.54 12.70 20.88
N ARG A 96 4.43 13.29 19.68
CA ARG A 96 5.45 14.20 19.15
C ARG A 96 5.24 15.59 19.74
N GLU A 97 6.29 16.18 20.29
CA GLU A 97 6.27 17.60 20.68
C GLU A 97 6.11 18.48 19.43
N PRO A 98 5.39 19.61 19.53
CA PRO A 98 5.23 20.52 18.40
C PRO A 98 6.59 21.12 18.01
N ALA A 99 6.83 21.25 16.71
CA ALA A 99 8.04 21.91 16.22
C ALA A 99 7.98 23.40 16.57
N VAL A 100 8.96 23.88 17.33
CA VAL A 100 9.10 25.31 17.63
C VAL A 100 9.67 25.99 16.40
N VAL A 101 8.81 26.67 15.64
CA VAL A 101 9.23 27.51 14.51
C VAL A 101 9.56 28.89 15.05
N ALA A 102 10.79 29.36 14.80
CA ALA A 102 11.18 30.71 15.19
C ALA A 102 10.29 31.75 14.48
N GLN A 103 9.98 32.84 15.19
CA GLN A 103 9.28 33.96 14.56
C GLN A 103 10.13 34.50 13.39
N PRO A 104 9.50 34.88 12.26
CA PRO A 104 10.22 35.42 11.12
C PRO A 104 11.02 36.65 11.56
N PHE A 105 12.32 36.66 11.27
CA PHE A 105 13.21 37.76 11.62
C PHE A 105 12.74 39.04 10.93
N LYS A 106 12.35 40.03 11.74
CA LYS A 106 12.07 41.39 11.27
C LYS A 106 13.25 42.27 11.65
N ALA A 107 14.05 42.68 10.66
CA ALA A 107 15.15 43.61 10.88
C ALA A 107 14.60 44.97 11.34
N GLN A 108 15.09 45.48 12.47
CA GLN A 108 14.83 46.86 12.90
C GLN A 108 15.66 47.81 12.03
N THR A 109 14.99 48.57 11.15
CA THR A 109 15.62 49.54 10.24
C THR A 109 15.96 50.88 10.89
N ASP A 110 15.52 51.10 12.13
CA ASP A 110 15.57 52.34 12.90
C ASP A 110 16.75 52.45 13.87
N GLN A 111 17.65 51.46 13.91
CA GLN A 111 18.80 51.45 14.84
C GLN A 111 20.00 52.28 14.39
N ARG A 112 19.91 53.05 13.29
CA ARG A 112 20.98 53.96 12.88
C ARG A 112 20.77 55.33 13.53
N PRO A 113 21.69 55.80 14.40
CA PRO A 113 21.67 57.18 14.84
C PRO A 113 21.77 58.08 13.60
N LEU A 114 20.82 59.01 13.45
CA LEU A 114 20.89 60.04 12.41
C LEU A 114 22.19 60.82 12.64
N GLU A 115 23.09 60.78 11.66
CA GLU A 115 24.23 61.72 11.62
C GLU A 115 23.64 63.13 11.55
N ARG A 116 23.94 63.91 12.59
CA ARG A 116 23.44 65.27 12.81
C ARG A 116 24.27 66.29 12.06
#